data_AF-A0A7C1HX61-F1
#
_entry.id   AF-A0A7C1HX61-F1
#
_cell.length_a   1.000
_cell.length_b   1.000
_cell.length_c   1.000
_cell.angle_alpha   90.00
_cell.angle_beta   90.00
_cell.angle_gamma   90.00
#
_symmetry.space_group_name_H-M   'P 1'
#
loop_
_entity.id
_entity.type
_entity.pdbx_description
1 polymer ?
#
loop_
_entity_poly.entity_id
_entity_poly.type
_entity_poly.pdbx_seq_one_letter_code
_entity_poly.pdbx_strand_id
1 'polypeptide(L)'
;MEGVMKNQTKKLYYDDPYKTQFEAVIVEKKRHGGKPAVILDQTLFYPESGGQPCDKGFINGIPVKNVVEDGAEIVHVIEKDIDAKRISGTIDWETRFDHMQQHSGQHILSQVFHKLINGKTMSFHLGEKTSTVEINIRMISEEEIESVEKQANDIIFENREIRCSFISDTHIDEVPLRKPPVKTGELRIVEVQDFDYTACGGTHPRRTGEIGLIKILKWDRIRDNLRFEFVCGKRALNDYRIRTNILRDVTNRFSSGEADLMNVVEKLFQDYKIQKKRNRQLQEKLSGYEAMEIIE
;
A
#
# COMPACT_ATOMS: atom_id res chain seq x y z
N MET A 1 17.50 -19.88 41.79
CA MET A 1 17.01 -19.91 40.40
C MET A 1 16.52 -18.51 40.09
N GLU A 2 17.45 -17.64 39.70
CA GLU A 2 17.13 -16.25 39.34
C GLU A 2 16.42 -16.27 37.99
N GLY A 3 15.15 -15.88 37.99
CA GLY A 3 14.42 -15.61 36.77
C GLY A 3 15.08 -14.43 36.08
N VAL A 4 15.80 -14.70 35.00
CA VAL A 4 16.27 -13.66 34.08
C VAL A 4 15.03 -12.94 33.59
N MET A 5 14.78 -11.72 34.07
CA MET A 5 13.88 -10.80 33.41
C MET A 5 14.42 -10.65 31.99
N LYS A 6 13.79 -11.31 31.01
CA LYS A 6 14.07 -11.06 29.59
C LYS A 6 13.74 -9.59 29.35
N ASN A 7 14.76 -8.73 29.27
CA ASN A 7 14.56 -7.34 28.89
C ASN A 7 13.85 -7.31 27.54
N GLN A 8 12.72 -6.62 27.49
CA GLN A 8 11.93 -6.45 26.27
C GLN A 8 12.77 -5.74 25.20
N THR A 9 12.70 -6.21 23.95
CA THR A 9 13.42 -5.57 22.83
C THR A 9 13.00 -4.10 22.69
N LYS A 10 13.96 -3.18 22.74
CA LYS A 10 13.71 -1.76 22.50
C LYS A 10 13.39 -1.51 21.02
N LYS A 11 12.21 -0.97 20.75
CA LYS A 11 11.67 -0.68 19.41
C LYS A 11 12.14 0.69 18.91
N LEU A 12 13.36 0.77 18.36
CA LEU A 12 13.98 2.04 17.93
C LEU A 12 13.22 2.75 16.80
N TYR A 13 12.42 2.01 16.02
CA TYR A 13 11.59 2.55 14.94
C TYR A 13 10.45 3.46 15.44
N TYR A 14 10.11 3.39 16.73
CA TYR A 14 9.18 4.34 17.35
C TYR A 14 9.83 5.68 17.70
N ASP A 15 11.13 5.68 17.99
CA ASP A 15 11.89 6.90 18.31
C ASP A 15 12.16 7.73 17.05
N ASP A 16 12.63 7.07 15.98
CA ASP A 16 12.88 7.73 14.69
C ASP A 16 12.78 6.74 13.51
N PRO A 17 11.68 6.74 12.74
CA PRO A 17 11.50 5.81 11.63
C PRO A 17 12.42 6.09 10.43
N TYR A 18 13.16 7.21 10.43
CA TYR A 18 14.10 7.60 9.37
C TYR A 18 15.50 7.04 9.57
N LYS A 19 15.81 6.53 10.77
CA LYS A 19 17.08 5.83 10.97
C LYS A 19 17.07 4.52 10.21
N THR A 20 18.16 4.27 9.49
CA THR A 20 18.34 3.08 8.66
C THR A 20 19.45 2.17 9.15
N GLN A 21 20.27 2.61 10.11
CA GLN A 21 21.39 1.85 10.65
C GLN A 21 21.33 1.85 12.18
N PHE A 22 21.66 0.71 12.78
CA PHE A 22 21.74 0.56 14.24
C PHE A 22 22.72 -0.54 14.64
N GLU A 23 23.21 -0.46 15.87
CA GLU A 23 23.93 -1.55 16.52
C GLU A 23 23.06 -2.22 17.58
N ALA A 24 23.21 -3.53 17.75
CA ALA A 24 22.49 -4.30 18.76
C ALA A 24 23.28 -5.52 19.21
N VAL A 25 22.80 -6.16 20.27
CA VAL A 25 23.31 -7.41 20.82
C VAL A 25 22.28 -8.51 20.58
N ILE A 26 22.73 -9.67 20.09
CA ILE A 26 21.89 -10.86 20.02
C ILE A 26 21.67 -11.35 21.46
N VAL A 27 20.41 -11.31 21.89
CA VAL A 27 19.95 -11.81 23.20
C VAL A 27 19.73 -13.32 23.12
N GLU A 28 19.17 -13.79 21.99
CA GLU A 28 18.86 -15.21 21.79
C GLU A 28 18.98 -15.58 20.31
N LYS A 29 19.52 -16.77 20.02
CA LYS A 29 19.47 -17.40 18.71
C LYS A 29 18.45 -18.54 18.78
N LYS A 30 17.49 -18.57 17.86
CA LYS A 30 16.46 -19.61 17.78
C LYS A 30 16.21 -20.05 16.34
N ARG A 31 15.32 -21.01 16.14
CA ARG A 31 14.78 -21.34 14.81
C ARG A 31 13.32 -20.94 14.74
N HIS A 32 12.91 -20.38 13.62
CA HIS A 32 11.53 -20.03 13.34
C HIS A 32 11.12 -20.61 11.97
N GLY A 33 10.16 -21.53 11.97
CA GLY A 33 9.78 -22.27 10.75
C GLY A 33 10.95 -23.04 10.13
N GLY A 34 11.84 -23.61 10.96
CA GLY A 34 13.04 -24.34 10.53
C GLY A 34 14.22 -23.47 10.06
N LYS A 35 14.03 -22.15 9.91
CA LYS A 35 15.07 -21.20 9.47
C LYS A 35 15.79 -20.56 10.67
N PRO A 36 17.06 -20.15 10.52
CA PRO A 36 17.77 -19.37 11.53
C PRO A 36 17.02 -18.08 11.89
N ALA A 37 16.99 -17.75 13.18
CA ALA A 37 16.37 -16.53 13.69
C ALA A 37 17.10 -15.98 14.91
N VAL A 38 17.01 -14.66 15.12
CA VAL A 38 17.62 -13.98 16.26
C VAL A 38 16.66 -13.00 16.94
N ILE A 39 16.82 -12.86 18.25
CA ILE A 39 16.18 -11.83 19.07
C ILE A 39 17.26 -10.85 19.50
N LEU A 40 16.98 -9.56 19.34
CA LEU A 40 17.89 -8.47 19.64
C LEU A 40 17.44 -7.71 20.88
N ASP A 41 18.38 -7.07 21.58
CA ASP A 41 18.09 -6.16 22.69
C ASP A 41 17.40 -4.87 22.22
N GLN A 42 17.71 -4.41 21.01
CA GLN A 42 17.06 -3.29 20.34
C GLN A 42 17.02 -3.48 18.82
N THR A 43 16.04 -2.90 18.14
CA THR A 43 15.93 -3.04 16.67
C THR A 43 15.25 -1.85 16.00
N LEU A 44 15.75 -1.50 14.80
CA LEU A 44 15.03 -0.62 13.88
C LEU A 44 14.08 -1.37 12.95
N PHE A 45 14.12 -2.70 12.88
CA PHE A 45 13.20 -3.45 12.03
C PHE A 45 11.79 -3.43 12.62
N TYR A 46 10.85 -2.89 11.86
CA TYR A 46 9.43 -2.99 12.12
C TYR A 46 8.97 -4.43 11.83
N PRO A 47 8.42 -5.16 12.82
CA PRO A 47 7.80 -6.44 12.57
C PRO A 47 6.46 -6.26 11.85
N GLU A 48 5.99 -7.30 11.14
CA GLU A 48 4.65 -7.25 10.57
C GLU A 48 3.60 -7.09 11.70
N SER A 49 2.92 -5.95 11.71
CA SER A 49 1.95 -5.59 12.75
C SER A 49 1.01 -4.50 12.25
N GLY A 50 -0.23 -4.50 12.77
CA GLY A 50 -1.22 -3.48 12.43
C GLY A 50 -1.52 -3.33 10.94
N GLY A 51 -1.36 -4.39 10.15
CA GLY A 51 -1.60 -4.38 8.70
C GLY A 51 -0.45 -3.84 7.83
N GLN A 52 0.62 -3.33 8.45
CA GLN A 52 1.84 -2.93 7.73
C GLN A 52 2.80 -4.13 7.63
N PRO A 53 3.33 -4.44 6.42
CA PRO A 53 4.31 -5.51 6.24
C PRO A 53 5.61 -5.22 7.00
N CYS A 54 6.33 -6.29 7.35
CA CYS A 54 7.63 -6.15 8.00
C CYS A 54 8.65 -5.43 7.12
N ASP A 55 9.67 -4.87 7.77
CA ASP A 55 10.81 -4.34 7.04
C ASP A 55 11.70 -5.43 6.45
N LYS A 56 12.40 -5.01 5.40
CA LYS A 56 13.51 -5.74 4.79
C LYS A 56 14.84 -5.07 5.15
N GLY A 57 15.92 -5.82 4.99
CA GLY A 57 17.25 -5.31 5.26
C GLY A 57 18.25 -6.41 5.58
N PHE A 58 19.28 -6.04 6.33
CA PHE A 58 20.42 -6.90 6.62
C PHE A 58 20.85 -6.80 8.08
N ILE A 59 21.35 -7.90 8.63
CA ILE A 59 22.04 -7.95 9.92
C ILE A 59 23.43 -8.53 9.66
N ASN A 60 24.50 -7.78 9.93
CA ASN A 60 25.88 -8.13 9.56
C ASN A 60 26.02 -8.53 8.07
N GLY A 61 25.30 -7.84 7.18
CA GLY A 61 25.28 -8.14 5.74
C GLY A 61 24.48 -9.39 5.35
N ILE A 62 23.88 -10.11 6.30
CA ILE A 62 23.01 -11.26 6.04
C ILE A 62 21.57 -10.78 5.84
N PRO A 63 20.89 -11.17 4.75
CA PRO A 63 19.50 -10.76 4.50
C PRO A 63 18.54 -11.21 5.62
N VAL A 64 17.73 -10.26 6.08
CA VAL A 64 16.56 -10.53 6.92
C VAL A 64 15.39 -10.86 6.00
N LYS A 65 14.84 -12.07 6.14
CA LYS A 65 13.76 -12.58 5.28
C LYS A 65 12.37 -12.28 5.83
N ASN A 66 12.25 -12.16 7.15
CA ASN A 66 10.99 -11.83 7.81
C ASN A 66 11.27 -11.27 9.21
N VAL A 67 10.38 -10.41 9.73
CA VAL A 67 10.41 -9.90 11.10
C VAL A 67 9.02 -10.01 11.68
N VAL A 68 8.87 -10.76 12.78
CA VAL A 68 7.56 -11.07 13.37
C VAL A 68 7.54 -10.76 14.86
N GLU A 69 6.38 -10.30 15.35
CA GLU A 69 6.10 -10.29 16.78
C GLU A 69 5.64 -11.69 17.20
N ASP A 70 6.38 -12.32 18.10
CA ASP A 70 6.09 -13.64 18.69
C ASP A 70 5.92 -13.45 20.20
N GLY A 71 4.68 -13.22 20.63
CA GLY A 71 4.37 -12.78 21.99
C GLY A 71 4.95 -11.39 22.27
N ALA A 72 5.89 -11.29 23.21
CA ALA A 72 6.58 -10.05 23.55
C ALA A 72 7.92 -9.87 22.81
N GLU A 73 8.34 -10.86 22.02
CA GLU A 73 9.64 -10.88 21.34
C GLU A 73 9.52 -10.40 19.90
N ILE A 74 10.58 -9.76 19.39
CA ILE A 74 10.73 -9.47 17.96
C ILE A 74 11.73 -10.45 17.38
N VAL A 75 11.23 -11.32 16.50
CA VAL A 75 12.01 -12.41 15.90
C VAL A 75 12.42 -12.01 14.49
N HIS A 76 13.73 -11.96 14.26
CA HIS A 76 14.32 -11.64 12.97
C HIS A 76 14.73 -12.94 12.29
N VAL A 77 13.99 -13.36 11.26
CA VAL A 77 14.31 -14.56 10.47
C VAL A 77 15.37 -14.19 9.44
N ILE A 78 16.52 -14.84 9.51
CA ILE A 78 17.70 -14.51 8.71
C ILE A 78 18.07 -15.66 7.76
N GLU A 79 18.78 -15.34 6.68
CA GLU A 79 19.13 -16.33 5.66
C GLU A 79 20.14 -17.38 6.15
N LYS A 80 21.07 -16.98 7.03
CA LYS A 80 22.15 -17.81 7.56
C LYS A 80 22.42 -17.44 9.01
N ASP A 81 22.97 -18.38 9.79
CA ASP A 81 23.37 -18.12 11.18
C ASP A 81 24.44 -17.03 11.27
N ILE A 82 24.38 -16.25 12.34
CA ILE A 82 25.36 -15.19 12.66
C ILE A 82 26.24 -15.70 13.80
N ASP A 83 27.55 -15.78 13.59
CA ASP A 83 28.52 -16.10 14.65
C ASP A 83 29.16 -14.83 15.24
N ALA A 84 28.31 -13.97 15.80
CA ALA A 84 28.72 -12.77 16.51
C ALA A 84 27.73 -12.50 17.64
N LYS A 85 28.18 -11.83 18.71
CA LYS A 85 27.29 -11.35 19.78
C LYS A 85 26.78 -9.93 19.50
N ARG A 86 27.64 -9.05 19.00
CA ARG A 86 27.29 -7.69 18.55
C ARG A 86 27.05 -7.71 17.05
N ILE A 87 26.04 -6.98 16.60
CA ILE A 87 25.65 -6.89 15.20
C ILE A 87 25.44 -5.43 14.78
N SER A 88 25.55 -5.19 13.47
CA SER A 88 25.08 -3.99 12.79
C SER A 88 23.89 -4.36 11.93
N GLY A 89 22.76 -3.66 12.11
CA GLY A 89 21.57 -3.81 11.29
C GLY A 89 21.39 -2.64 10.32
N THR A 90 20.95 -2.94 9.11
CA THR A 90 20.64 -1.96 8.07
C THR A 90 19.26 -2.22 7.50
N ILE A 91 18.41 -1.20 7.49
CA ILE A 91 17.06 -1.24 6.90
C ILE A 91 17.16 -0.92 5.41
N ASP A 92 16.41 -1.66 4.60
CA ASP A 92 16.13 -1.27 3.22
C ASP A 92 15.20 -0.06 3.21
N TRP A 93 15.79 1.12 3.00
CA TRP A 93 15.08 2.39 3.03
C TRP A 93 13.99 2.49 1.96
N GLU A 94 14.19 1.91 0.77
CA GLU A 94 13.20 2.01 -0.29
C GLU A 94 11.91 1.28 0.10
N THR A 95 12.04 0.08 0.67
CA THR A 95 10.92 -0.69 1.20
C THR A 95 10.26 0.03 2.40
N ARG A 96 11.07 0.47 3.38
CA ARG A 96 10.57 1.19 4.57
C ARG A 96 9.75 2.42 4.20
N PHE A 97 10.32 3.28 3.36
CA PHE A 97 9.69 4.53 3.01
C PHE A 97 8.43 4.30 2.16
N ASP A 98 8.45 3.33 1.25
CA ASP A 98 7.25 2.91 0.53
C ASP A 98 6.12 2.46 1.48
N HIS A 99 6.42 1.61 2.48
CA HIS A 99 5.43 1.22 3.48
C HIS A 99 4.89 2.42 4.27
N MET A 100 5.75 3.35 4.68
CA MET A 100 5.35 4.60 5.35
C MET A 100 4.39 5.44 4.49
N GLN A 101 4.66 5.53 3.18
CA GLN A 101 3.79 6.24 2.22
C GLN A 101 2.43 5.54 2.11
N GLN A 102 2.40 4.22 1.86
CA GLN A 102 1.14 3.49 1.70
C GLN A 102 0.28 3.53 2.97
N HIS A 103 0.91 3.40 4.14
CA HIS A 103 0.21 3.41 5.42
C HIS A 103 -0.38 4.78 5.73
N SER A 104 0.38 5.85 5.55
CA SER A 104 -0.13 7.21 5.82
C SER A 104 -1.17 7.65 4.79
N GLY A 105 -1.00 7.24 3.53
CA GLY A 105 -2.02 7.45 2.50
C GLY A 105 -3.33 6.74 2.83
N GLN A 106 -3.27 5.53 3.42
CA GLN A 106 -4.44 4.84 3.94
C GLN A 106 -5.14 5.66 5.03
N HIS A 107 -4.39 6.23 5.99
CA HIS A 107 -4.99 7.04 7.07
C HIS A 107 -5.71 8.26 6.52
N ILE A 108 -5.10 8.95 5.55
CA ILE A 108 -5.69 10.11 4.89
C ILE A 108 -6.96 9.72 4.14
N LEU A 109 -6.91 8.70 3.27
CA LEU A 109 -8.09 8.22 2.53
C LEU A 109 -9.23 7.86 3.47
N SER A 110 -8.95 7.09 4.52
CA SER A 110 -9.96 6.71 5.50
C SER A 110 -10.60 7.91 6.19
N GLN A 111 -9.88 9.01 6.40
CA GLN A 111 -10.43 10.19 7.07
C GLN A 111 -11.24 11.04 6.09
N VAL A 112 -10.80 11.14 4.84
CA VAL A 112 -11.57 11.81 3.79
C VAL A 112 -12.90 11.09 3.55
N PHE A 113 -12.88 9.75 3.41
CA PHE A 113 -14.11 8.95 3.29
C PHE A 113 -15.06 9.17 4.48
N HIS A 114 -14.52 9.21 5.70
CA HIS A 114 -15.32 9.48 6.87
C HIS A 114 -15.93 10.89 6.86
N LYS A 115 -15.15 11.93 6.52
CA LYS A 115 -15.60 13.33 6.53
C LYS A 115 -16.59 13.65 5.42
N LEU A 116 -16.36 13.19 4.19
CA LEU A 116 -17.18 13.57 3.03
C LEU A 116 -18.47 12.78 2.92
N ILE A 117 -18.43 11.47 3.22
CA ILE A 117 -19.54 10.56 2.91
C ILE A 117 -19.92 9.64 4.09
N ASN A 118 -19.43 9.93 5.30
CA ASN A 118 -19.66 9.13 6.51
C ASN A 118 -19.27 7.65 6.35
N GLY A 119 -18.28 7.38 5.47
CA GLY A 119 -17.79 6.05 5.17
C GLY A 119 -16.79 5.58 6.22
N LYS A 120 -17.17 4.63 7.07
CA LYS A 120 -16.29 4.03 8.07
C LYS A 120 -15.41 2.98 7.43
N THR A 121 -14.11 3.05 7.71
CA THR A 121 -13.19 1.98 7.33
C THR A 121 -13.55 0.69 8.06
N MET A 122 -13.57 -0.44 7.38
CA MET A 122 -13.81 -1.77 7.96
C MET A 122 -12.52 -2.55 8.08
N SER A 123 -11.71 -2.52 7.02
CA SER A 123 -10.42 -3.19 6.95
C SER A 123 -9.51 -2.45 5.97
N PHE A 124 -8.22 -2.79 5.99
CA PHE A 124 -7.28 -2.38 4.96
C PHE A 124 -6.22 -3.46 4.80
N HIS A 125 -5.52 -3.43 3.67
CA HIS A 125 -4.40 -4.31 3.38
C HIS A 125 -3.35 -3.54 2.58
N LEU A 126 -2.10 -3.52 3.05
CA LEU A 126 -0.98 -2.91 2.35
C LEU A 126 -0.24 -4.01 1.59
N GLY A 127 -0.60 -4.22 0.32
CA GLY A 127 0.01 -5.24 -0.52
C GLY A 127 1.35 -4.77 -1.12
N GLU A 128 2.06 -5.69 -1.79
CA GLU A 128 3.36 -5.40 -2.40
C GLU A 128 3.26 -4.42 -3.59
N LYS A 129 2.20 -4.55 -4.41
CA LYS A 129 1.99 -3.69 -5.59
C LYS A 129 0.99 -2.58 -5.33
N THR A 130 -0.13 -2.94 -4.73
CA THR A 130 -1.24 -2.02 -4.46
C THR A 130 -1.76 -2.24 -3.05
N SER A 131 -2.39 -1.21 -2.51
CA SER A 131 -3.01 -1.24 -1.19
C SER A 131 -4.52 -1.18 -1.35
N THR A 132 -5.26 -1.67 -0.35
CA THR A 132 -6.71 -1.62 -0.34
C THR A 132 -7.26 -1.09 0.96
N VAL A 133 -8.38 -0.37 0.88
CA VAL A 133 -9.17 0.07 2.04
C VAL A 133 -10.63 -0.27 1.79
N GLU A 134 -11.26 -0.92 2.78
CA GLU A 134 -12.67 -1.29 2.73
C GLU A 134 -13.48 -0.27 3.53
N ILE A 135 -14.52 0.29 2.92
CA ILE A 135 -15.36 1.35 3.48
C ILE A 135 -16.82 0.87 3.52
N ASN A 136 -17.54 1.14 4.61
CA ASN A 136 -18.90 0.66 4.88
C ASN A 136 -20.01 1.38 4.08
N ILE A 137 -19.80 1.53 2.78
CA ILE A 137 -20.75 2.15 1.86
C ILE A 137 -21.16 1.13 0.78
N ARG A 138 -22.38 1.26 0.26
CA ARG A 138 -22.92 0.34 -0.75
C ARG A 138 -22.70 0.78 -2.18
N MET A 139 -22.69 2.09 -2.40
CA MET A 139 -22.55 2.73 -3.69
C MET A 139 -21.81 4.05 -3.50
N ILE A 140 -21.15 4.49 -4.56
CA ILE A 140 -20.48 5.78 -4.65
C ILE A 140 -20.48 6.20 -6.12
N SER A 141 -20.70 7.48 -6.38
CA SER A 141 -20.61 8.07 -7.72
C SER A 141 -19.15 8.37 -8.08
N GLU A 142 -18.88 8.54 -9.38
CA GLU A 142 -17.55 8.90 -9.86
C GLU A 142 -17.13 10.30 -9.37
N GLU A 143 -18.07 11.26 -9.32
CA GLU A 143 -17.84 12.61 -8.77
C GLU A 143 -17.45 12.59 -7.28
N GLU A 144 -18.06 11.71 -6.49
CA GLU A 144 -17.69 11.53 -5.07
C GLU A 144 -16.28 10.94 -4.94
N ILE A 145 -15.90 9.99 -5.81
CA ILE A 145 -14.54 9.43 -5.83
C ILE A 145 -13.51 10.48 -6.21
N GLU A 146 -13.78 11.29 -7.22
CA GLU A 146 -12.92 12.40 -7.61
C GLU A 146 -12.77 13.40 -6.47
N SER A 147 -13.86 13.70 -5.76
CA SER A 147 -13.84 14.59 -4.58
C SER A 147 -13.01 14.01 -3.43
N VAL A 148 -13.12 12.71 -3.17
CA VAL A 148 -12.30 12.00 -2.17
C VAL A 148 -10.83 12.04 -2.55
N GLU A 149 -10.47 11.67 -3.78
CA GLU A 149 -9.09 11.67 -4.24
C GLU A 149 -8.50 13.09 -4.22
N LYS A 150 -9.28 14.09 -4.65
CA LYS A 150 -8.88 15.49 -4.62
C LYS A 150 -8.60 15.95 -3.19
N GLN A 151 -9.55 15.78 -2.26
CA GLN A 151 -9.36 16.22 -0.88
C GLN A 151 -8.19 15.49 -0.19
N ALA A 152 -7.98 14.21 -0.49
CA ALA A 152 -6.84 13.47 0.02
C ALA A 152 -5.52 14.10 -0.44
N ASN A 153 -5.41 14.46 -1.73
CA ASN A 153 -4.22 15.12 -2.27
C ASN A 153 -4.08 16.58 -1.84
N ASP A 154 -5.17 17.31 -1.59
CA ASP A 154 -5.11 18.66 -0.98
C ASP A 154 -4.37 18.60 0.37
N ILE A 155 -4.67 17.61 1.23
CA ILE A 155 -3.95 17.38 2.49
C ILE A 155 -2.47 17.04 2.28
N ILE A 156 -2.11 16.34 1.20
CA ILE A 156 -0.72 16.10 0.83
C ILE A 156 -0.02 17.42 0.50
N PHE A 157 -0.64 18.26 -0.33
CA PHE A 157 -0.05 19.52 -0.79
C PHE A 157 0.06 20.58 0.31
N GLU A 158 -0.82 20.53 1.30
CA GLU A 158 -0.71 21.35 2.51
C GLU A 158 0.51 20.98 3.38
N ASN A 159 1.13 19.82 3.15
CA ASN A 159 2.35 19.36 3.83
C ASN A 159 2.27 19.42 5.37
N ARG A 160 1.09 19.05 5.90
CA ARG A 160 0.77 19.02 7.32
C ARG A 160 1.73 18.14 8.09
N GLU A 161 2.01 18.52 9.34
CA GLU A 161 2.84 17.70 10.22
C GLU A 161 2.13 16.39 10.60
N ILE A 162 2.89 15.31 10.66
CA ILE A 162 2.46 14.02 11.18
C ILE A 162 3.23 13.77 12.48
N ARG A 163 2.52 13.79 13.60
CA ARG A 163 3.09 13.60 14.94
C ARG A 163 2.73 12.22 15.47
N CYS A 164 3.69 11.58 16.12
CA CYS A 164 3.50 10.29 16.76
C CYS A 164 3.82 10.44 18.24
N SER A 165 2.89 10.05 19.11
CA SER A 165 3.05 10.11 20.56
C SER A 165 2.48 8.86 21.23
N PHE A 166 2.94 8.57 22.44
CA PHE A 166 2.35 7.55 23.29
C PHE A 166 1.44 8.22 24.32
N ILE A 167 0.23 7.69 24.47
CA ILE A 167 -0.78 8.18 25.39
C ILE A 167 -1.27 7.01 26.23
N SER A 168 -1.38 7.23 27.54
CA SER A 168 -1.99 6.28 28.47
C SER A 168 -3.46 6.07 28.11
N ASP A 169 -3.97 4.85 28.25
CA ASP A 169 -5.40 4.54 28.07
C ASP A 169 -6.32 5.44 28.91
N THR A 170 -5.85 5.92 30.07
CA THR A 170 -6.59 6.84 30.94
C THR A 170 -6.85 8.23 30.34
N HIS A 171 -6.07 8.66 29.34
CA HIS A 171 -6.22 9.97 28.67
C HIS A 171 -6.78 9.84 27.25
N ILE A 172 -7.23 8.65 26.86
CA ILE A 172 -7.65 8.39 25.48
C ILE A 172 -8.89 9.18 25.07
N ASP A 173 -9.78 9.46 26.02
CA ASP A 173 -11.01 10.21 25.82
C ASP A 173 -10.76 11.69 25.50
N GLU A 174 -9.54 12.19 25.74
CA GLU A 174 -9.12 13.56 25.42
C GLU A 174 -8.71 13.70 23.93
N VAL A 175 -8.52 12.58 23.22
CA VAL A 175 -8.09 12.55 21.83
C VAL A 175 -9.29 12.28 20.92
N PRO A 176 -9.53 13.10 19.87
CA PRO A 176 -10.66 12.92 18.96
C PRO A 176 -10.39 11.78 17.96
N LEU A 177 -10.25 10.56 18.46
CA LEU A 177 -9.97 9.38 17.66
C LEU A 177 -11.11 9.09 16.69
N ARG A 178 -10.75 8.80 15.43
CA ARG A 178 -11.71 8.36 14.42
C ARG A 178 -12.39 7.03 14.79
N LYS A 179 -11.70 6.16 15.53
CA LYS A 179 -12.21 4.87 16.02
C LYS A 179 -11.71 4.58 17.43
N PRO A 180 -12.51 3.90 18.27
CA PRO A 180 -12.04 3.39 19.54
C PRO A 180 -10.85 2.44 19.35
N PRO A 181 -9.83 2.50 20.23
CA PRO A 181 -8.70 1.58 20.17
C PRO A 181 -9.14 0.16 20.54
N VAL A 182 -8.53 -0.83 19.87
CA VAL A 182 -8.81 -2.27 20.12
C VAL A 182 -7.94 -2.81 21.25
N LYS A 183 -6.75 -2.23 21.45
CA LYS A 183 -5.80 -2.61 22.50
C LYS A 183 -5.95 -1.68 23.70
N THR A 184 -5.63 -2.20 24.88
CA THR A 184 -5.58 -1.45 26.15
C THR A 184 -4.13 -1.23 26.58
N GLY A 185 -3.89 -0.33 27.53
CA GLY A 185 -2.54 0.10 27.94
C GLY A 185 -2.02 1.29 27.15
N GLU A 186 -0.70 1.43 27.06
CA GLU A 186 -0.06 2.56 26.38
C GLU A 186 -0.31 2.47 24.86
N LEU A 187 -0.98 3.48 24.31
CA LEU A 187 -1.38 3.54 22.91
C LEU A 187 -0.54 4.55 22.14
N ARG A 188 -0.01 4.10 21.00
CA ARG A 188 0.64 4.99 20.05
C ARG A 188 -0.40 5.68 19.17
N ILE A 189 -0.47 7.00 19.27
CA ILE A 189 -1.34 7.85 18.46
C ILE A 189 -0.54 8.48 17.34
N VAL A 190 -1.10 8.42 16.15
CA VAL A 190 -0.62 9.13 14.97
C VAL A 190 -1.62 10.24 14.67
N GLU A 191 -1.14 11.47 14.74
CA GLU A 191 -1.87 12.68 14.42
C GLU A 191 -1.41 13.19 13.06
N VAL A 192 -2.35 13.38 12.13
CA VAL A 192 -2.17 14.29 11.00
C VAL A 192 -2.76 15.63 11.42
N GLN A 193 -1.90 16.65 11.52
CA GLN A 193 -2.23 17.95 12.10
C GLN A 193 -3.59 18.48 11.63
N ASP A 194 -4.46 18.82 12.58
CA ASP A 194 -5.80 19.38 12.35
C ASP A 194 -6.67 18.56 11.37
N PHE A 195 -6.39 17.26 11.24
CA PHE A 195 -7.01 16.41 10.23
C PHE A 195 -7.50 15.06 10.74
N ASP A 196 -6.62 14.22 11.27
CA ASP A 196 -6.91 12.84 11.69
C ASP A 196 -6.13 12.48 12.97
N TYR A 197 -6.75 11.68 13.83
CA TYR A 197 -6.12 11.08 15.00
C TYR A 197 -6.45 9.59 15.00
N THR A 198 -5.41 8.75 14.91
CA THR A 198 -5.56 7.31 14.78
C THR A 198 -4.60 6.57 15.71
N ALA A 199 -5.13 5.61 16.49
CA ALA A 199 -4.29 4.68 17.24
C ALA A 199 -3.61 3.70 16.27
N CYS A 200 -2.29 3.82 16.11
CA CYS A 200 -1.53 3.05 15.14
C CYS A 200 -0.07 2.80 15.55
N GLY A 201 0.33 1.53 15.47
CA GLY A 201 1.71 1.09 15.69
C GLY A 201 2.60 1.15 14.45
N GLY A 202 2.09 1.55 13.28
CA GLY A 202 2.88 1.57 12.04
C GLY A 202 3.93 2.67 11.98
N THR A 203 4.80 2.61 10.99
CA THR A 203 5.75 3.68 10.68
C THR A 203 5.11 4.70 9.74
N HIS A 204 5.31 6.00 10.01
CA HIS A 204 4.73 7.08 9.23
C HIS A 204 5.79 8.13 8.89
N PRO A 205 5.69 8.83 7.74
CA PRO A 205 6.50 10.01 7.47
C PRO A 205 6.21 11.13 8.48
N ARG A 206 7.07 12.15 8.52
CA ARG A 206 6.91 13.32 9.40
C ARG A 206 5.96 14.35 8.84
N ARG A 207 5.72 14.34 7.52
CA ARG A 207 4.78 15.25 6.86
C ARG A 207 3.97 14.57 5.77
N THR A 208 2.78 15.09 5.52
CA THR A 208 1.90 14.57 4.47
C THR A 208 2.51 14.70 3.08
N GLY A 209 3.31 15.75 2.82
CA GLY A 209 3.97 15.93 1.52
C GLY A 209 4.94 14.79 1.15
N GLU A 210 5.46 14.06 2.14
CA GLU A 210 6.36 12.92 1.93
C GLU A 210 5.63 11.66 1.43
N ILE A 211 4.30 11.60 1.60
CA ILE A 211 3.45 10.51 1.10
C ILE A 211 3.45 10.52 -0.44
N GLY A 212 3.54 11.71 -1.04
CA GLY A 212 3.34 11.93 -2.47
C GLY A 212 1.89 11.73 -2.89
N LEU A 213 1.65 11.70 -4.20
CA LEU A 213 0.30 11.55 -4.76
C LEU A 213 -0.37 10.28 -4.24
N ILE A 214 -1.64 10.41 -3.87
CA ILE A 214 -2.54 9.29 -3.61
C ILE A 214 -3.41 9.09 -4.84
N LYS A 215 -3.43 7.87 -5.41
CA LYS A 215 -4.26 7.53 -6.56
C LYS A 215 -5.14 6.33 -6.25
N ILE A 216 -6.45 6.48 -6.41
CA ILE A 216 -7.43 5.41 -6.42
C ILE A 216 -7.45 4.81 -7.83
N LEU A 217 -7.15 3.51 -7.93
CA LEU A 217 -7.01 2.81 -9.21
C LEU A 217 -8.34 2.23 -9.70
N LYS A 218 -9.13 1.70 -8.76
CA LYS A 218 -10.45 1.14 -8.98
C LYS A 218 -11.13 0.85 -7.65
N TRP A 219 -12.40 0.47 -7.70
CA TRP A 219 -13.13 -0.04 -6.55
C TRP A 219 -14.07 -1.16 -6.95
N ASP A 220 -14.24 -2.12 -6.03
CA ASP A 220 -15.06 -3.31 -6.22
C ASP A 220 -16.02 -3.47 -5.03
N ARG A 221 -17.23 -3.99 -5.27
CA ARG A 221 -18.17 -4.31 -4.19
C ARG A 221 -17.75 -5.58 -3.47
N ILE A 222 -17.72 -5.54 -2.14
CA ILE A 222 -17.50 -6.70 -1.29
C ILE A 222 -18.57 -6.79 -0.21
N ARG A 223 -19.47 -7.77 -0.33
CA ARG A 223 -20.64 -7.92 0.56
C ARG A 223 -21.49 -6.62 0.57
N ASP A 224 -21.55 -5.95 1.72
CA ASP A 224 -22.25 -4.68 1.94
C ASP A 224 -21.34 -3.44 1.87
N ASN A 225 -20.06 -3.61 1.52
CA ASN A 225 -19.03 -2.58 1.55
C ASN A 225 -18.43 -2.35 0.14
N LEU A 226 -17.69 -1.26 -0.02
CA LEU A 226 -16.82 -1.03 -1.18
C LEU A 226 -15.35 -1.15 -0.77
N ARG A 227 -14.55 -1.84 -1.59
CA ARG A 227 -13.11 -1.93 -1.44
C ARG A 227 -12.43 -1.09 -2.51
N PHE A 228 -11.64 -0.13 -2.08
CA PHE A 228 -10.87 0.77 -2.94
C PHE A 228 -9.45 0.26 -3.05
N GLU A 229 -8.96 0.10 -4.26
CA GLU A 229 -7.55 -0.17 -4.54
C GLU A 229 -6.83 1.15 -4.81
N PHE A 230 -5.72 1.39 -4.13
CA PHE A 230 -4.98 2.65 -4.21
C PHE A 230 -3.46 2.45 -4.12
N VAL A 231 -2.74 3.47 -4.56
CA VAL A 231 -1.28 3.57 -4.48
C VAL A 231 -0.85 4.97 -4.08
N CYS A 232 0.26 5.06 -3.36
CA CYS A 232 0.85 6.32 -2.92
C CYS A 232 2.29 6.50 -3.45
N GLY A 233 2.76 7.73 -3.53
CA GLY A 233 4.18 8.05 -3.68
C GLY A 233 4.84 7.45 -4.93
N LYS A 234 5.95 6.73 -4.75
CA LYS A 234 6.68 6.10 -5.88
C LYS A 234 5.81 5.12 -6.66
N ARG A 235 4.86 4.43 -6.01
CA ARG A 235 3.93 3.50 -6.68
C ARG A 235 2.96 4.24 -7.60
N ALA A 236 2.44 5.40 -7.17
CA ALA A 236 1.58 6.25 -7.99
C ALA A 236 2.35 6.83 -9.19
N LEU A 237 3.60 7.26 -9.00
CA LEU A 237 4.46 7.69 -10.11
C LEU A 237 4.70 6.56 -11.12
N ASN A 238 4.90 5.33 -10.65
CA ASN A 238 5.09 4.17 -11.51
C ASN A 238 3.81 3.82 -12.30
N ASP A 239 2.64 3.88 -11.66
CA ASP A 239 1.34 3.71 -12.34
C ASP A 239 1.16 4.76 -13.45
N TYR A 240 1.44 6.05 -13.15
CA TYR A 240 1.42 7.11 -14.16
C TYR A 240 2.35 6.82 -15.34
N ARG A 241 3.60 6.43 -15.07
CA ARG A 241 4.58 6.07 -16.12
C ARG A 241 4.08 4.93 -17.01
N ILE A 242 3.51 3.87 -16.43
CA ILE A 242 2.97 2.73 -17.18
C ILE A 242 1.83 3.21 -18.09
N ARG A 243 0.88 3.97 -17.55
CA ARG A 243 -0.28 4.47 -18.31
C ARG A 243 0.14 5.42 -19.44
N THR A 244 1.04 6.36 -19.17
CA THR A 244 1.54 7.29 -20.20
C THR A 244 2.33 6.57 -21.29
N ASN A 245 3.13 5.55 -20.94
CA ASN A 245 3.83 4.75 -21.96
C ASN A 245 2.85 4.01 -22.87
N ILE A 246 1.82 3.37 -22.29
CA ILE A 246 0.76 2.71 -23.07
C ILE A 246 0.05 3.73 -23.98
N LEU A 247 -0.32 4.89 -23.45
CA LEU A 247 -1.00 5.93 -24.22
C LEU A 247 -0.13 6.45 -25.38
N ARG A 248 1.17 6.65 -25.13
CA ARG A 248 2.14 7.04 -26.15
C ARG A 248 2.29 5.97 -27.24
N ASP A 249 2.36 4.70 -26.86
CA ASP A 249 2.49 3.61 -27.82
C ASP A 249 1.23 3.50 -28.71
N VAL A 250 0.06 3.70 -28.12
CA VAL A 250 -1.23 3.69 -28.82
C VAL A 250 -1.36 4.88 -29.76
N THR A 251 -1.08 6.09 -29.30
CA THR A 251 -1.13 7.32 -30.13
C THR A 251 -0.15 7.25 -31.30
N ASN A 252 1.06 6.73 -31.09
CA ASN A 252 2.02 6.50 -32.17
C ASN A 252 1.50 5.47 -33.19
N ARG A 253 0.92 4.36 -32.72
CA ARG A 253 0.40 3.30 -33.59
C ARG A 253 -0.76 3.78 -34.48
N PHE A 254 -1.59 4.68 -33.96
CA PHE A 254 -2.72 5.26 -34.71
C PHE A 254 -2.39 6.59 -35.39
N SER A 255 -1.18 7.12 -35.19
CA SER A 255 -0.77 8.44 -35.68
C SER A 255 -1.80 9.53 -35.34
N SER A 256 -2.33 9.49 -34.12
CA SER A 256 -3.37 10.41 -33.62
C SER A 256 -2.95 11.08 -32.33
N GLY A 257 -3.43 12.30 -32.08
CA GLY A 257 -3.30 12.94 -30.77
C GLY A 257 -4.12 12.22 -29.69
N GLU A 258 -3.78 12.43 -28.41
CA GLU A 258 -4.49 11.82 -27.27
C GLU A 258 -5.98 12.21 -27.25
N ALA A 259 -6.29 13.49 -27.53
CA ALA A 259 -7.65 14.00 -27.55
C ALA A 259 -8.54 13.35 -28.63
N ASP A 260 -7.94 12.94 -29.76
CA ASP A 260 -8.64 12.36 -30.90
C ASP A 260 -8.66 10.83 -30.87
N LEU A 261 -7.93 10.22 -29.93
CA LEU A 261 -7.70 8.77 -29.92
C LEU A 261 -9.02 7.98 -29.85
N MET A 262 -9.98 8.44 -29.06
CA MET A 262 -11.30 7.79 -28.97
C MET A 262 -12.06 7.83 -30.30
N ASN A 263 -12.03 8.97 -31.00
CA ASN A 263 -12.66 9.09 -32.32
C ASN A 263 -12.03 8.13 -33.34
N VAL A 264 -10.70 7.97 -33.30
CA VAL A 264 -9.99 7.03 -34.17
C VAL A 264 -10.37 5.58 -33.86
N VAL A 265 -10.44 5.21 -32.58
CA VAL A 265 -10.85 3.87 -32.14
C VAL A 265 -12.30 3.56 -32.55
N GLU A 266 -13.21 4.51 -32.39
CA GLU A 266 -14.62 4.36 -32.81
C GLU A 266 -14.74 4.16 -34.33
N LYS A 267 -14.02 4.97 -35.11
CA LYS A 267 -14.00 4.83 -36.57
C LYS A 267 -13.46 3.46 -37.00
N LEU A 268 -12.36 3.01 -36.40
CA LEU A 268 -11.79 1.69 -36.68
C LEU A 268 -12.77 0.56 -36.34
N PHE A 269 -13.52 0.68 -35.25
CA PHE A 269 -14.52 -0.31 -34.87
C PHE A 269 -15.70 -0.33 -35.84
N GLN A 270 -16.13 0.83 -36.33
CA GLN A 270 -17.16 0.93 -37.37
C GLN A 270 -16.68 0.32 -38.70
N ASP A 271 -15.47 0.66 -39.14
CA ASP A 271 -14.86 0.13 -40.36
C ASP A 271 -14.71 -1.40 -40.27
N TYR A 272 -14.28 -1.93 -39.11
CA TYR A 272 -14.20 -3.36 -38.85
C TYR A 272 -15.55 -4.07 -39.03
N LYS A 273 -16.64 -3.51 -38.48
CA LYS A 273 -17.98 -4.07 -38.65
C LYS A 273 -18.42 -4.09 -40.12
N ILE A 274 -18.13 -3.02 -40.87
CA ILE A 274 -18.44 -2.93 -42.30
C ILE A 274 -17.66 -3.99 -43.09
N GLN A 275 -16.35 -4.09 -42.86
CA GLN A 275 -15.50 -5.08 -43.55
C GLN A 275 -15.91 -6.51 -43.20
N LYS A 276 -16.25 -6.80 -41.94
CA LYS A 276 -16.75 -8.12 -41.53
C LYS A 276 -18.03 -8.50 -42.27
N LYS A 277 -18.98 -7.57 -42.42
CA LYS A 277 -20.22 -7.79 -43.18
C LYS A 277 -19.92 -8.04 -44.66
N ARG A 278 -19.04 -7.23 -45.27
CA ARG A 278 -18.65 -7.37 -46.67
C ARG A 278 -17.94 -8.70 -46.93
N ASN A 279 -17.06 -9.12 -46.02
CA ASN A 279 -16.35 -10.40 -46.13
C ASN A 279 -17.32 -11.59 -46.13
N ARG A 280 -18.30 -11.60 -45.22
CA ARG A 280 -19.36 -12.61 -45.20
C ARG A 280 -20.14 -12.65 -46.52
N GLN A 281 -20.54 -11.49 -47.05
CA GLN A 281 -21.26 -11.41 -48.32
C GLN A 281 -20.41 -11.91 -49.50
N LEU A 282 -19.11 -11.67 -49.50
CA LEU A 282 -18.19 -12.17 -50.51
C LEU A 282 -18.00 -13.69 -50.40
N GLN A 283 -17.90 -14.23 -49.19
CA GLN A 283 -17.86 -15.68 -48.96
C GLN A 283 -19.14 -16.37 -49.44
N GLU A 284 -20.32 -15.83 -49.11
CA GLU A 284 -21.61 -16.36 -49.57
C GLU A 284 -21.70 -16.35 -51.11
N LYS A 285 -21.21 -15.29 -51.76
CA LYS A 285 -21.14 -15.24 -53.24
C LYS A 285 -20.16 -16.26 -53.81
N LEU A 286 -18.96 -16.37 -53.23
CA LEU A 286 -17.93 -17.31 -53.69
C LEU A 286 -18.41 -18.75 -53.59
N SER A 287 -19.01 -19.15 -52.46
CA SER A 287 -19.61 -20.47 -52.31
C SER A 287 -20.72 -20.74 -53.33
N GLY A 288 -21.47 -19.71 -53.72
CA GLY A 288 -22.44 -19.81 -54.80
C GLY A 288 -21.80 -20.10 -56.16
N TYR A 289 -20.69 -19.42 -56.49
CA TYR A 289 -19.95 -19.68 -57.74
C TYR A 289 -19.29 -21.06 -57.76
N GLU A 290 -18.64 -21.46 -56.67
CA GLU A 290 -18.00 -22.79 -56.55
C GLU A 290 -19.05 -23.92 -56.68
N ALA A 291 -20.24 -23.73 -56.10
CA ALA A 291 -21.33 -24.70 -56.26
C ALA A 291 -21.82 -24.82 -57.70
N MET A 292 -21.83 -23.72 -58.48
CA MET A 292 -22.17 -23.77 -59.90
C MET A 292 -21.10 -24.50 -60.73
N GLU A 293 -19.82 -24.25 -60.45
CA GLU A 293 -18.69 -24.89 -61.13
C GLU A 293 -18.62 -26.41 -60.88
N ILE A 294 -19.07 -26.89 -59.72
CA ILE A 294 -19.15 -28.34 -59.41
C ILE A 294 -20.29 -29.04 -60.17
N ILE A 295 -21.33 -28.31 -60.58
CA ILE A 295 -22.50 -28.86 -61.26
C ILE A 295 -22.30 -28.94 -62.78
N GLU A 296 -21.35 -28.17 -63.35
CA GLU A 296 -20.91 -28.26 -64.76
C GLU A 296 -19.89 -29.39 -64.98
#